data_AF-A0A090L108-F1
#
_entry.id   AF-A0A090L108-F1
#
_cell.length_a   1.000
_cell.length_b   1.000
_cell.length_c   1.000
_cell.angle_alpha   90.00
_cell.angle_beta   90.00
_cell.angle_gamma   90.00
#
_symmetry.space_group_name_H-M   'P 1'
#
loop_
_entity.id
_entity.type
_entity.pdbx_description
1 polymer ?
#
loop_
_entity_poly.entity_id
_entity_poly.type
_entity_poly.pdbx_seq_one_letter_code
_entity_poly.pdbx_strand_id
1 'polypeptide(L)'
;MNFIKTNKIFVVFLFLYLSFIHFGESFLSSLNLENLNIIKKRGLTLGATVHLANQLEKLNEYNKKERVTKHYRKPSDPYSYGRK
;
A
#
# COMPACT_ATOMS: atom_id res chain seq x y z
N MET A 1 30.35 27.74 -33.12
CA MET A 1 30.37 26.75 -32.01
C MET A 1 29.32 27.00 -30.91
N ASN A 2 28.71 28.19 -30.80
CA ASN A 2 27.71 28.47 -29.75
C ASN A 2 26.30 27.98 -30.11
N PHE A 3 25.90 28.04 -31.38
CA PHE A 3 24.56 27.61 -31.85
C PHE A 3 24.27 26.12 -31.56
N ILE A 4 25.27 25.25 -31.73
CA ILE A 4 25.16 23.81 -31.44
C ILE A 4 25.04 23.55 -29.93
N LYS A 5 25.72 24.36 -29.10
CA LYS A 5 25.59 24.29 -27.63
C LYS A 5 24.20 24.73 -27.18
N THR A 6 23.68 25.83 -27.74
CA THR A 6 22.34 26.33 -27.45
C THR A 6 21.27 25.32 -27.85
N ASN A 7 21.39 24.69 -29.03
CA ASN A 7 20.44 23.66 -29.48
C ASN A 7 20.48 22.40 -28.60
N LYS A 8 21.66 21.99 -28.12
CA LYS A 8 21.76 20.87 -27.15
C LYS A 8 21.02 21.18 -25.86
N ILE A 9 21.11 22.41 -25.35
CA ILE A 9 20.43 22.82 -24.12
C ILE A 9 18.90 22.77 -24.31
N PHE A 10 18.40 23.25 -25.45
CA PHE A 10 16.97 23.16 -25.78
C PHE A 10 16.46 21.71 -25.87
N VAL A 11 17.22 20.81 -26.49
CA VAL A 11 16.84 19.40 -26.60
C VAL A 11 16.81 18.71 -25.24
N VAL A 12 17.77 19.00 -24.36
CA VAL A 12 17.77 18.45 -22.99
C VAL A 12 16.59 18.97 -22.19
N PHE A 13 16.27 20.26 -22.29
CA PHE A 13 15.09 20.84 -21.63
C PHE A 13 13.79 20.22 -22.11
N LEU A 14 13.66 20.00 -23.42
CA LEU A 14 12.48 19.35 -24.01
C LEU A 14 12.34 17.90 -23.54
N PHE A 15 13.44 17.16 -23.47
CA PHE A 15 13.46 15.78 -22.98
C PHE A 15 13.07 15.69 -21.50
N LEU A 16 13.57 16.60 -20.67
CA LEU A 16 13.15 16.70 -19.26
C LEU A 16 11.67 17.03 -19.14
N TYR A 17 11.19 18.02 -19.90
CA TYR A 17 9.78 18.41 -19.91
C TYR A 17 8.83 17.26 -20.28
N LEU A 18 9.15 16.54 -21.36
CA LEU A 18 8.40 15.35 -21.79
C LEU A 18 8.44 14.22 -20.75
N SER A 19 9.60 14.03 -20.10
CA SER A 19 9.74 13.04 -19.02
C SER A 19 8.89 13.38 -17.81
N PHE A 20 8.80 14.67 -17.44
CA PHE A 20 7.93 15.13 -16.35
C PHE A 20 6.44 14.95 -16.66
N ILE A 21 6.02 15.14 -17.91
CA ILE A 21 4.63 14.90 -18.33
C ILE A 21 4.29 13.41 -18.26
N HIS A 22 5.11 12.55 -18.86
CA HIS A 22 4.88 11.09 -18.82
C HIS A 22 4.92 10.54 -17.39
N PHE A 23 5.82 11.06 -16.55
CA PHE A 23 5.88 10.70 -15.14
C PHE A 23 4.64 11.20 -14.40
N GLY A 24 4.19 12.42 -14.65
CA GLY A 24 2.96 12.98 -14.08
C GLY A 24 1.72 12.17 -14.45
N GLU A 25 1.56 11.81 -15.74
CA GLU A 25 0.45 10.99 -16.21
C GLU A 25 0.48 9.56 -15.61
N SER A 26 1.66 8.94 -15.52
CA SER A 26 1.81 7.61 -14.93
C SER A 26 1.52 7.62 -13.42
N PHE A 27 1.96 8.66 -12.72
CA PHE A 27 1.71 8.84 -11.28
C PHE A 27 0.22 9.08 -11.01
N LEU A 28 -0.43 9.95 -11.80
CA LEU A 28 -1.86 10.23 -11.72
C LEU A 28 -2.73 9.05 -12.18
N SER A 29 -2.27 8.25 -13.13
CA SER A 29 -2.94 7.01 -13.55
C SER A 29 -2.84 5.92 -12.49
N SER A 30 -1.68 5.78 -11.83
CA SER A 30 -1.48 4.84 -10.72
C SER A 30 -2.28 5.22 -9.47
N LEU A 31 -2.41 6.53 -9.22
CA LEU A 31 -3.34 7.09 -8.24
C LEU A 31 -4.72 7.11 -8.87
N ASN A 32 -5.38 5.96 -9.02
CA ASN A 32 -6.77 5.82 -9.50
C ASN A 32 -7.65 6.96 -8.92
N LEU A 33 -7.78 8.08 -9.63
CA LEU A 33 -8.31 9.34 -9.09
C LEU A 33 -9.79 9.18 -8.70
N GLU A 34 -10.46 8.24 -9.36
CA GLU A 34 -11.81 7.79 -9.04
C GLU A 34 -11.89 7.17 -7.63
N ASN A 35 -10.94 6.30 -7.28
CA ASN A 35 -10.83 5.76 -5.92
C ASN A 35 -10.43 6.85 -4.92
N LEU A 36 -9.58 7.81 -5.30
CA LEU A 36 -9.18 8.91 -4.45
C LEU A 36 -10.36 9.83 -4.10
N ASN A 37 -11.26 10.07 -5.05
CA ASN A 37 -12.49 10.82 -4.82
C ASN A 37 -13.45 10.04 -3.90
N ILE A 38 -13.55 8.71 -4.06
CA ILE A 38 -14.32 7.84 -3.15
C ILE A 38 -13.71 7.83 -1.73
N ILE A 39 -12.40 7.74 -1.61
CA ILE A 39 -11.63 7.77 -0.35
C ILE A 39 -11.84 9.12 0.35
N LYS A 40 -11.70 10.23 -0.39
CA LYS A 40 -11.94 11.59 0.10
C LYS A 40 -13.40 11.80 0.54
N LYS A 41 -14.37 11.31 -0.25
CA LYS A 41 -15.81 11.41 0.05
C LYS A 41 -16.21 10.55 1.26
N ARG A 42 -15.48 9.47 1.53
CA ARG A 42 -15.66 8.61 2.72
C ARG A 42 -14.84 9.07 3.93
N GLY A 43 -14.05 10.14 3.82
CA GLY A 43 -13.19 10.63 4.91
C GLY A 43 -12.11 9.64 5.34
N LEU A 44 -11.82 8.63 4.51
CA LEU A 44 -10.81 7.63 4.81
C LEU A 44 -9.44 8.26 4.52
N THR A 45 -8.63 8.44 5.55
CA THR A 45 -7.22 8.80 5.34
C THR A 45 -6.51 7.65 4.63
N LEU A 46 -5.48 7.94 3.83
CA LEU A 46 -4.64 6.89 3.20
C LEU A 46 -4.14 5.85 4.24
N GLY A 47 -3.94 6.26 5.49
CA GLY A 47 -3.59 5.37 6.61
C GLY A 47 -4.73 4.46 7.08
N ALA A 48 -5.99 4.82 6.88
CA ALA A 48 -7.13 3.96 7.20
C ALA A 48 -7.18 2.71 6.32
N THR A 49 -6.79 2.84 5.04
CA THR A 49 -6.66 1.70 4.12
C THR A 49 -5.54 0.76 4.56
N VAL A 50 -4.41 1.30 5.05
CA VAL A 50 -3.31 0.50 5.61
C VAL A 50 -3.74 -0.20 6.89
N HIS A 51 -4.47 0.48 7.77
CA HIS A 51 -4.99 -0.13 8.99
C HIS A 51 -5.96 -1.27 8.69
N LEU A 52 -6.86 -1.09 7.71
CA LEU A 52 -7.78 -2.12 7.26
C LEU A 52 -7.05 -3.31 6.62
N ALA A 53 -6.04 -3.05 5.80
CA ALA A 53 -5.22 -4.09 5.19
C ALA A 53 -4.52 -4.95 6.26
N ASN A 54 -3.93 -4.32 7.26
CA ASN A 54 -3.31 -5.02 8.39
C ASN A 54 -4.33 -5.84 9.20
N GLN A 55 -5.56 -5.34 9.38
CA GLN A 55 -6.62 -6.10 10.05
C GLN A 55 -7.06 -7.32 9.25
N LEU A 56 -7.22 -7.18 7.93
CA LEU A 56 -7.57 -8.28 7.03
C LEU A 56 -6.46 -9.34 7.00
N GLU A 57 -5.20 -8.92 6.94
CA GLU A 57 -4.05 -9.82 6.99
C GLU A 57 -4.04 -10.65 8.28
N LYS A 58 -4.16 -9.99 9.44
CA LYS A 58 -4.25 -10.67 10.75
C LYS A 58 -5.44 -11.63 10.85
N LEU A 59 -6.60 -11.24 10.32
CA LEU A 59 -7.78 -12.10 10.30
C LEU A 59 -7.53 -13.34 9.44
N ASN A 60 -6.86 -13.17 8.30
CA ASN A 60 -6.55 -14.26 7.39
C ASN A 60 -5.51 -15.21 8.01
N GLU A 61 -4.49 -14.69 8.68
CA GLU A 61 -3.56 -15.49 9.48
C GLU A 61 -4.26 -16.25 10.59
N TYR A 62 -5.22 -15.62 11.29
CA TYR A 62 -5.99 -16.28 12.34
C TYR A 62 -6.88 -17.40 11.77
N ASN A 63 -7.50 -17.17 10.61
CA ASN A 63 -8.33 -18.18 9.94
C ASN A 63 -7.52 -19.36 9.41
N LYS A 64 -6.23 -19.16 9.09
CA LYS A 64 -5.31 -20.25 8.73
C LYS A 64 -4.92 -21.12 9.93
N LYS A 65 -5.01 -20.60 11.16
CA LYS A 65 -4.71 -21.38 12.37
C LYS A 65 -5.86 -22.37 12.61
N GLU A 66 -5.50 -23.59 12.99
CA GLU A 66 -6.49 -24.59 13.39
C GLU A 66 -7.28 -24.05 14.59
N ARG A 67 -8.61 -24.04 14.47
CA ARG A 67 -9.48 -23.61 15.58
C ARG A 67 -9.26 -24.56 16.75
N VAL A 68 -9.09 -23.99 17.94
CA VAL A 68 -8.88 -24.79 19.14
C VAL A 68 -10.09 -25.70 19.34
N THR A 69 -9.85 -26.99 19.16
CA THR A 69 -10.89 -28.01 19.12
C THR A 69 -11.42 -28.28 20.52
N LYS A 70 -12.40 -29.18 20.65
CA LYS A 70 -12.96 -29.67 21.92
C LYS A 70 -11.92 -30.17 22.96
N HIS A 71 -10.67 -30.37 22.56
CA HIS A 71 -9.57 -30.77 23.44
C HIS A 71 -8.76 -29.59 23.98
N TYR A 72 -9.13 -28.35 23.66
CA TYR A 72 -8.51 -27.16 24.24
C TYR A 72 -8.79 -27.10 25.74
N ARG A 73 -7.72 -27.21 26.54
CA ARG A 73 -7.77 -26.97 27.99
C ARG A 73 -7.44 -25.51 28.24
N LYS A 74 -8.27 -24.84 29.04
CA LYS A 74 -8.03 -23.45 29.43
C LYS A 74 -6.66 -23.34 30.13
N PRO A 75 -5.95 -22.20 30.04
CA PRO A 75 -4.66 -22.03 30.72
C PRO A 75 -4.71 -22.21 32.25
N SER A 76 -5.90 -22.00 32.85
CA SER A 76 -6.14 -22.21 34.28
C SER A 76 -6.42 -23.67 34.66
N ASP A 77 -6.60 -24.57 33.70
CA ASP A 77 -6.81 -25.98 33.96
C ASP A 77 -5.51 -26.61 34.48
N PRO A 78 -5.52 -27.28 35.65
CA PRO A 78 -4.33 -27.92 36.22
C PRO A 78 -3.74 -29.00 35.32
N TYR A 79 -4.50 -29.54 34.37
CA TYR A 79 -4.04 -30.51 33.38
C TYR A 79 -3.79 -29.90 31.99
N SER A 80 -3.69 -28.57 31.90
CA SER A 80 -3.34 -27.89 30.65
C SER A 80 -1.86 -28.08 30.30
N TYR A 81 -1.56 -28.10 29.01
CA TYR A 81 -0.19 -28.16 28.50
C TYR A 81 0.51 -26.83 28.83
N GLY A 82 1.50 -26.87 29.73
CA GLY A 82 2.28 -25.68 30.10
C GLY A 82 2.58 -25.54 31.60
N ARG A 83 2.00 -26.38 32.47
CA ARG A 83 2.47 -26.50 33.86
C ARG A 83 3.69 -27.44 33.92
N LYS A 84 4.86 -26.86 34.21
CA LYS A 84 6.00 -27.59 34.77
C LYS A 84 5.72 -27.95 36.22
#